data_AF-A0A2N2BV22-F1
#
_entry.id   AF-A0A2N2BV22-F1
#
_cell.length_a   1.000
_cell.length_b   1.000
_cell.length_c   1.000
_cell.angle_alpha   90.00
_cell.angle_beta   90.00
_cell.angle_gamma   90.00
#
_symmetry.space_group_name_H-M   'P 1'
#
loop_
_entity.id
_entity.type
_entity.pdbx_description
1 polymer ?
#
loop_
_entity_poly.entity_id
_entity_poly.type
_entity_poly.pdbx_seq_one_letter_code
_entity_poly.pdbx_strand_id
1 'polypeptide(L)'
;GFVLGGMEEIKYKQHEMQLTSGDELYLYTDGVTEATNINDELYGEDRLLATLNNNMDLNTDELLSSVKNDIDCFVNGAPQFDDITMVAFKIGI
;
A
#
# COMPACT_ATOMS: atom_id res chain seq x y z
N GLY A 1 15.80 0.21 3.38
CA GLY A 1 17.19 0.14 2.90
C GLY A 1 17.53 1.46 2.25
N PHE A 2 18.67 1.57 1.55
CA PHE A 2 18.86 2.71 0.64
C PHE A 2 18.17 2.42 -0.70
N VAL A 3 17.97 3.45 -1.54
CA VAL A 3 17.42 3.25 -2.88
C VAL A 3 18.39 2.48 -3.79
N LEU A 4 17.84 1.70 -4.72
CA LEU A 4 18.62 0.99 -5.74
C LEU A 4 19.36 1.98 -6.64
N GLY A 5 20.60 1.66 -7.01
CA GLY A 5 21.42 2.49 -7.90
C GLY A 5 22.02 3.77 -7.28
N GLY A 6 21.72 4.07 -6.01
CA GLY A 6 22.24 5.28 -5.36
C GLY A 6 23.69 5.18 -4.84
N MET A 7 24.20 3.96 -4.65
CA MET A 7 25.58 3.71 -4.19
C MET A 7 26.05 2.34 -4.68
N GLU A 8 27.26 2.29 -5.25
CA GLU A 8 27.88 1.02 -5.64
C GLU A 8 28.17 0.13 -4.42
N GLU A 9 28.16 -1.19 -4.64
CA GLU A 9 28.46 -2.22 -3.65
C GLU A 9 27.60 -2.23 -2.37
N ILE A 10 26.46 -1.54 -2.37
CA ILE A 10 25.56 -1.55 -1.22
C ILE A 10 24.98 -2.96 -0.98
N LYS A 11 25.07 -3.43 0.26
CA LYS A 11 24.49 -4.72 0.68
C LYS A 11 23.10 -4.51 1.27
N TYR A 12 22.09 -5.08 0.62
CA TYR A 12 20.72 -5.09 1.12
C TYR A 12 20.54 -6.15 2.19
N LYS A 13 19.73 -5.83 3.20
CA LYS A 13 19.32 -6.80 4.21
C LYS A 13 18.21 -7.67 3.64
N GLN A 14 18.38 -8.98 3.75
CA GLN A 14 17.33 -9.95 3.48
C GLN A 14 16.50 -10.16 4.76
N HIS A 15 15.19 -10.24 4.59
CA HIS A 15 14.26 -10.63 5.62
C HIS A 15 13.48 -11.85 5.11
N GLU A 16 13.23 -12.79 6.02
CA GLU A 16 12.45 -13.99 5.75
C GLU A 16 11.33 -14.05 6.77
N MET A 17 10.15 -14.47 6.32
CA MET A 17 9.02 -14.73 7.19
C MET A 17 8.25 -15.95 6.67
N GLN A 18 7.68 -16.73 7.60
CA GLN A 18 6.82 -17.85 7.27
C GLN A 18 5.38 -17.36 7.21
N LEU A 19 4.74 -17.49 6.04
CA LEU A 19 3.30 -17.27 5.89
C LEU A 19 2.55 -18.59 6.08
N THR A 20 1.34 -18.49 6.60
CA THR A 20 0.42 -19.58 6.89
C THR A 20 -0.93 -19.36 6.21
N SER A 21 -1.77 -20.39 6.19
CA SER A 21 -3.09 -20.29 5.55
C SER A 21 -3.93 -19.20 6.21
N GLY A 22 -4.51 -18.32 5.40
CA GLY A 22 -5.28 -17.16 5.85
C GLY A 22 -4.47 -15.87 5.96
N ASP A 23 -3.13 -15.92 5.91
CA ASP A 23 -2.31 -14.70 5.89
C ASP A 23 -2.46 -13.96 4.56
N GLU A 24 -2.44 -12.63 4.64
CA GLU A 24 -2.48 -11.73 3.49
C GLU A 24 -1.26 -10.82 3.52
N LEU A 25 -0.62 -10.64 2.35
CA LEU A 25 0.39 -9.63 2.17
C LEU A 25 -0.13 -8.55 1.23
N TYR A 26 0.12 -7.31 1.64
CA TYR A 26 -0.17 -6.11 0.88
C TYR A 26 1.14 -5.36 0.62
N LEU A 27 1.47 -5.13 -0.65
CA LEU A 27 2.64 -4.40 -1.10
C LEU A 27 2.20 -3.16 -1.87
N TYR A 28 2.86 -2.04 -1.64
CA TYR A 28 2.51 -0.76 -2.28
C TYR A 28 3.75 0.10 -2.57
N THR A 29 3.60 1.03 -3.51
CA THR A 29 4.52 2.17 -3.70
C THR A 29 4.09 3.36 -2.85
N ASP A 30 5.04 4.23 -2.51
CA ASP A 30 4.83 5.47 -1.74
C ASP A 30 3.71 6.36 -2.30
N GLY A 31 3.45 6.35 -3.61
CA GLY A 31 2.30 7.02 -4.22
C GLY A 31 0.94 6.73 -3.55
N VAL A 32 0.77 5.60 -2.85
CA VAL A 32 -0.41 5.33 -2.00
C VAL A 32 -0.44 6.25 -0.78
N THR A 33 0.62 6.22 0.03
CA THR A 33 0.69 6.96 1.29
C THR A 33 0.91 8.46 1.09
N GLU A 34 1.53 8.83 -0.03
CA GLU A 34 1.80 10.21 -0.42
C GLU A 34 0.67 10.84 -1.26
N ALA A 35 -0.40 10.09 -1.55
CA ALA A 35 -1.60 10.65 -2.15
C ALA A 35 -2.08 11.85 -1.32
N THR A 36 -2.20 13.01 -1.96
CA THR A 36 -2.37 14.30 -1.28
C THR A 36 -3.74 14.88 -1.62
N ASN A 37 -4.44 15.40 -0.62
CA ASN A 37 -5.72 16.07 -0.82
C ASN A 37 -5.56 17.58 -1.13
N ILE A 38 -6.67 18.28 -1.34
CA ILE A 38 -6.67 19.72 -1.66
C ILE A 38 -6.11 20.64 -0.55
N ASN A 39 -5.94 20.12 0.66
CA ASN A 39 -5.38 20.84 1.81
C ASN A 39 -3.90 20.51 2.04
N ASP A 40 -3.26 19.86 1.07
CA ASP A 40 -1.88 19.36 1.15
C ASP A 40 -1.66 18.33 2.28
N GLU A 41 -2.71 17.60 2.68
CA GLU A 41 -2.61 16.52 3.66
C GLU A 41 -2.35 15.18 2.96
N LEU A 42 -1.41 14.39 3.49
CA LEU A 42 -1.09 13.06 2.99
C LEU A 42 -2.11 12.02 3.47
N TYR A 43 -2.44 11.06 2.61
CA TYR A 43 -3.30 9.92 2.92
C TYR A 43 -2.76 9.13 4.12
N GLY A 44 -1.46 8.84 4.10
CA GLY A 44 -0.69 8.32 5.22
C GLY A 44 -0.91 6.83 5.53
N GLU A 45 0.02 6.27 6.32
CA GLU A 45 -0.01 4.86 6.72
C GLU A 45 -1.16 4.54 7.67
N ASP A 46 -1.52 5.44 8.59
CA ASP A 46 -2.58 5.20 9.57
C ASP A 46 -3.93 4.92 8.90
N ARG A 47 -4.25 5.69 7.85
CA ARG A 47 -5.48 5.51 7.07
C ARG A 47 -5.42 4.23 6.24
N LEU A 48 -4.28 3.95 5.59
CA LEU A 48 -4.07 2.70 4.87
C LEU A 48 -4.31 1.49 5.78
N LEU A 49 -3.69 1.48 6.96
CA LEU A 49 -3.85 0.40 7.95
C LEU A 49 -5.29 0.29 8.43
N ALA A 50 -5.98 1.40 8.68
CA ALA A 50 -7.39 1.37 9.05
C ALA A 50 -8.25 0.72 7.95
N THR A 51 -8.03 1.09 6.68
CA THR A 51 -8.77 0.54 5.55
C THR A 51 -8.47 -0.94 5.34
N LEU A 52 -7.21 -1.37 5.44
CA LEU A 52 -6.86 -2.79 5.35
C LEU A 52 -7.51 -3.62 6.49
N ASN A 53 -7.38 -3.16 7.74
CA ASN A 53 -7.89 -3.88 8.90
C ASN A 53 -9.42 -3.92 8.99
N ASN A 54 -10.13 -2.94 8.42
CA ASN A 54 -11.59 -2.93 8.38
C ASN A 54 -12.18 -3.83 7.28
N ASN A 55 -11.34 -4.39 6.40
CA ASN A 55 -11.76 -5.13 5.21
C ASN A 55 -11.17 -6.54 5.12
N MET A 56 -10.81 -7.15 6.25
CA MET A 56 -10.16 -8.48 6.31
C MET A 56 -10.99 -9.64 5.72
N ASP A 57 -12.31 -9.47 5.62
CA ASP A 57 -13.21 -10.49 5.06
C ASP A 57 -13.34 -10.42 3.53
N LEU A 58 -12.79 -9.38 2.89
CA LEU A 58 -12.84 -9.19 1.45
C LEU A 58 -11.87 -10.14 0.74
N ASN A 59 -12.18 -10.48 -0.52
CA ASN A 59 -11.15 -11.07 -1.38
C ASN A 59 -10.13 -9.99 -1.82
N THR A 60 -9.01 -10.41 -2.41
CA THR A 60 -7.91 -9.49 -2.76
C THR A 60 -8.31 -8.40 -3.74
N ASP A 61 -9.19 -8.68 -4.70
CA ASP A 61 -9.63 -7.69 -5.69
C ASP A 61 -10.57 -6.66 -5.06
N GLU A 62 -11.45 -7.12 -4.17
CA GLU A 62 -12.34 -6.27 -3.37
C GLU A 62 -11.53 -5.40 -2.40
N LEU A 63 -10.50 -5.95 -1.76
CA LEU A 63 -9.60 -5.21 -0.87
C LEU A 63 -8.85 -4.10 -1.62
N LEU A 64 -8.26 -4.41 -2.78
CA LEU A 64 -7.58 -3.43 -3.63
C LEU A 64 -8.55 -2.31 -4.07
N SER A 65 -9.77 -2.68 -4.43
CA SER A 65 -10.82 -1.72 -4.80
C SER A 65 -11.23 -0.85 -3.62
N SER A 66 -11.34 -1.41 -2.42
CA SER A 66 -11.65 -0.69 -1.19
C SER A 66 -10.58 0.37 -0.87
N VAL A 67 -9.30 -0.01 -0.93
CA VAL A 67 -8.19 0.94 -0.72
C VAL A 67 -8.19 2.03 -1.78
N LYS A 68 -8.37 1.67 -3.07
CA LYS A 68 -8.42 2.67 -4.15
C LYS A 68 -9.56 3.68 -3.95
N ASN A 69 -10.74 3.20 -3.57
CA ASN A 69 -11.89 4.04 -3.31
C ASN A 69 -11.67 4.98 -2.12
N ASP A 70 -11.06 4.50 -1.03
CA ASP A 70 -10.74 5.34 0.12
C ASP A 70 -9.72 6.44 -0.24
N ILE A 71 -8.71 6.11 -1.06
CA ILE A 71 -7.77 7.11 -1.61
C ILE A 71 -8.54 8.14 -2.46
N ASP A 72 -9.39 7.70 -3.39
CA ASP A 72 -10.16 8.59 -4.27
C ASP A 72 -11.09 9.53 -3.49
N CYS A 73 -11.74 9.00 -2.45
CA CYS A 73 -12.54 9.80 -1.52
C CYS A 73 -11.69 10.80 -0.75
N PHE A 74 -10.49 10.42 -0.31
CA PHE A 74 -9.60 11.29 0.45
C PHE A 74 -9.03 12.43 -0.41
N VAL A 75 -8.51 12.13 -1.60
CA VAL A 75 -7.93 13.14 -2.49
C VAL A 75 -9.01 14.07 -3.05
N ASN A 76 -10.24 13.59 -3.17
CA ASN A 76 -11.43 14.37 -3.54
C ASN A 76 -11.22 15.23 -4.80
N GLY A 77 -10.64 14.61 -5.84
CA GLY A 77 -10.37 15.26 -7.12
C GLY A 77 -9.11 16.13 -7.16
N ALA A 78 -8.30 16.15 -6.09
CA ALA A 78 -6.94 16.69 -6.17
C ALA A 78 -6.13 15.94 -7.24
N PRO A 79 -5.24 16.64 -7.98
CA PRO A 79 -4.39 16.00 -8.97
C PRO A 79 -3.51 14.93 -8.34
N GLN A 80 -3.37 13.79 -9.00
CA GLN A 80 -2.43 12.75 -8.60
C GLN A 80 -1.00 13.26 -8.75
N PHE A 81 -0.19 13.07 -7.71
CA PHE A 81 1.20 13.56 -7.65
C PHE A 81 2.21 12.51 -8.12
N ASP A 82 1.98 11.23 -7.79
CA ASP A 82 2.87 10.12 -8.13
C ASP A 82 2.08 8.85 -8.50
N ASP A 83 2.75 7.86 -9.09
CA ASP A 83 2.13 6.61 -9.53
C ASP A 83 1.72 5.70 -8.35
N ILE A 84 0.45 5.29 -8.35
CA ILE A 84 -0.09 4.36 -7.35
C ILE A 84 0.00 2.93 -7.88
N THR A 85 0.78 2.09 -7.19
CA THR A 85 0.84 0.64 -7.44
C THR A 85 0.53 -0.11 -6.16
N MET A 86 -0.35 -1.11 -6.26
CA MET A 86 -0.78 -1.95 -5.14
C MET A 86 -0.83 -3.41 -5.59
N VAL A 87 -0.36 -4.31 -4.73
CA VAL A 87 -0.41 -5.76 -4.96
C VAL A 87 -0.86 -6.44 -3.66
N ALA A 88 -1.90 -7.27 -3.75
CA ALA A 88 -2.39 -8.08 -2.64
C ALA A 88 -2.33 -9.56 -3.00
N PHE A 89 -1.97 -10.41 -2.03
CA PHE A 89 -2.02 -11.85 -2.18
C PHE A 89 -2.35 -12.55 -0.86
N LYS A 90 -3.18 -13.59 -0.96
CA LYS A 90 -3.64 -14.40 0.16
C LYS A 90 -3.07 -15.81 0.08
N ILE A 91 -2.54 -16.30 1.19
CA ILE A 91 -1.93 -17.63 1.26
C ILE A 91 -2.98 -18.66 1.70
N GLY A 92 -3.21 -19.68 0.88
CA GLY A 92 -4.12 -20.78 1.18
C GLY A 92 -5.60 -20.42 0.99
N ILE A 93 -6.25 -21.14 0.08
CA ILE A 93 -7.72 -21.28 0.00
C ILE A 93 -8.06 -22.67 0.50
#